data_AF-A0A425YGH3-F1
#
_entry.id   AF-A0A425YGH3-F1
#
_cell.length_a   1.000
_cell.length_b   1.000
_cell.length_c   1.000
_cell.angle_alpha   90.00
_cell.angle_beta   90.00
_cell.angle_gamma   90.00
#
_symmetry.space_group_name_H-M   'P 1'
#
loop_
_entity.id
_entity.type
_entity.pdbx_description
1 polymer ?
#
loop_
_entity_poly.entity_id
_entity_poly.type
_entity_poly.pdbx_seq_one_letter_code
_entity_poly.pdbx_strand_id
1 'polypeptide(L)'
;MAENKKDYSYLDKLAIQPEKWNELDKNEFQVMTFRTCFLYGESQNKKMIPVLFQMYDHLQSNTSSVERIKMLTALSASIRKNKPKAIMALFPFIQVEEEGDVIRTASQFFVNLSVISNKEYSSGAKILIELVKDAPIDRNSAYILLGLLDINNDKIDKLVSLLKSVIGNEVKSILHNNGVSL
;
A
#
# COMPACT_ATOMS: atom_id res chain seq x y z
N MET A 1 19.29 -30.00 -2.84
CA MET A 1 18.25 -30.19 -1.81
C MET A 1 17.00 -29.49 -2.33
N ALA A 2 15.95 -30.25 -2.67
CA ALA A 2 14.69 -29.67 -3.12
C ALA A 2 14.01 -29.03 -1.91
N GLU A 3 13.85 -27.72 -1.92
CA GLU A 3 13.07 -26.99 -0.92
C GLU A 3 11.64 -27.54 -0.93
N ASN A 4 11.22 -28.16 0.17
CA ASN A 4 9.82 -28.49 0.42
C ASN A 4 9.03 -27.17 0.46
N LYS A 5 8.51 -26.74 -0.69
CA LYS A 5 7.53 -25.66 -0.75
C LYS A 5 6.28 -26.15 -0.03
N LYS A 6 6.04 -25.67 1.19
CA LYS A 6 4.75 -25.82 1.88
C LYS A 6 3.65 -25.36 0.93
N ASP A 7 2.66 -26.21 0.69
CA ASP A 7 1.49 -25.87 -0.11
C ASP A 7 0.53 -25.03 0.74
N TYR A 8 0.31 -23.78 0.30
CA TYR A 8 -0.55 -22.81 0.96
C TYR A 8 -1.86 -22.57 0.19
N SER A 9 -2.22 -23.43 -0.76
CA SER A 9 -3.42 -23.28 -1.59
C SER A 9 -4.73 -23.24 -0.79
N TYR A 10 -4.78 -23.85 0.40
CA TYR A 10 -5.95 -23.82 1.28
C TYR A 10 -6.26 -22.42 1.83
N LEU A 11 -5.25 -21.55 1.95
CA LEU A 11 -5.41 -20.19 2.51
C LEU A 11 -6.36 -19.34 1.68
N ASP A 12 -6.41 -19.55 0.36
CA ASP A 12 -7.29 -18.78 -0.53
C ASP A 12 -8.79 -18.98 -0.18
N LYS A 13 -9.15 -20.14 0.37
CA LYS A 13 -10.52 -20.42 0.84
C LYS A 13 -10.81 -19.80 2.20
N LEU A 14 -9.80 -19.69 3.06
CA LEU A 14 -9.90 -19.09 4.38
C LEU A 14 -9.93 -17.56 4.34
N ALA A 15 -9.41 -16.97 3.26
CA ALA A 15 -9.43 -15.53 3.03
C ALA A 15 -10.84 -14.91 3.13
N ILE A 16 -11.89 -15.67 2.80
CA ILE A 16 -13.29 -15.22 2.85
C ILE A 16 -14.03 -15.67 4.11
N GLN A 17 -13.33 -16.20 5.12
CA GLN A 17 -13.89 -16.76 6.36
C GLN A 17 -13.23 -16.06 7.57
N PRO A 18 -13.62 -14.81 7.90
CA PRO A 18 -12.98 -14.03 8.96
C PRO A 18 -12.95 -14.72 10.33
N GLU A 19 -13.96 -15.53 10.62
CA GLU A 19 -14.06 -16.31 11.85
C GLU A 19 -12.93 -17.32 12.04
N LYS A 20 -12.27 -17.75 10.95
CA LYS A 20 -11.18 -18.73 10.97
C LYS A 20 -9.78 -18.11 11.03
N TRP A 21 -9.67 -16.80 10.93
CA TRP A 21 -8.36 -16.15 10.88
C TRP A 21 -7.57 -16.31 12.17
N ASN A 22 -8.26 -16.35 13.32
CA ASN A 22 -7.65 -16.59 14.63
C ASN A 22 -7.11 -18.02 14.79
N GLU A 23 -7.48 -18.95 13.90
CA GLU A 23 -6.98 -20.33 13.89
C GLU A 23 -5.65 -20.45 13.13
N LEU A 24 -5.29 -19.43 12.35
CA LEU A 24 -4.06 -19.39 11.56
C LEU A 24 -2.89 -18.92 12.41
N ASP A 25 -1.72 -19.52 12.18
CA ASP A 25 -0.51 -18.94 12.72
C ASP A 25 -0.19 -17.60 12.03
N LYS A 26 0.64 -16.79 12.67
CA LYS A 26 1.01 -15.45 12.18
C LYS A 26 1.57 -15.48 10.76
N ASN A 27 2.38 -16.48 10.43
CA ASN A 27 3.00 -16.61 9.11
C ASN A 27 1.97 -17.06 8.06
N GLU A 28 1.09 -17.99 8.38
CA GLU A 28 -0.02 -18.39 7.52
C GLU A 28 -0.93 -17.19 7.21
N PHE A 29 -1.28 -16.39 8.21
CA PHE A 29 -2.10 -15.19 8.01
C PHE A 29 -1.40 -14.14 7.14
N GLN A 30 -0.09 -13.92 7.34
CA GLN A 30 0.71 -13.04 6.49
C GLN A 30 0.77 -13.55 5.03
N VAL A 31 0.97 -14.85 4.83
CA VAL A 31 0.99 -15.47 3.49
C VAL A 31 -0.38 -15.35 2.83
N MET A 32 -1.47 -15.60 3.57
CA MET A 32 -2.84 -15.41 3.09
C MET A 32 -3.06 -13.96 2.65
N THR A 33 -2.73 -12.99 3.51
CA THR A 33 -2.88 -11.56 3.22
C THR A 33 -2.09 -11.14 1.99
N PHE A 34 -0.83 -11.58 1.88
CA PHE A 34 -0.01 -11.35 0.71
C PHE A 34 -0.68 -11.86 -0.57
N ARG A 35 -1.17 -13.10 -0.55
CA ARG A 35 -1.80 -13.75 -1.72
C ARG A 35 -3.09 -13.03 -2.10
N THR A 36 -3.93 -12.69 -1.13
CA THR A 36 -5.20 -11.99 -1.38
C THR A 36 -4.96 -10.59 -1.94
N CYS A 37 -3.99 -9.83 -1.40
CA CYS A 37 -3.57 -8.54 -1.96
C CYS A 37 -3.09 -8.70 -3.41
N PHE A 38 -2.23 -9.68 -3.69
CA PHE A 38 -1.73 -9.92 -5.04
C PHE A 38 -2.85 -10.28 -6.02
N LEU A 39 -3.75 -11.19 -5.63
CA LEU A 39 -4.92 -11.59 -6.42
C LEU A 39 -5.85 -10.41 -6.70
N TYR A 40 -6.03 -9.51 -5.74
CA TYR A 40 -6.76 -8.27 -5.95
C TYR A 40 -6.06 -7.36 -6.96
N GLY A 41 -4.74 -7.20 -6.87
CA GLY A 41 -3.98 -6.45 -7.86
C GLY A 41 -4.16 -6.98 -9.28
N GLU A 42 -4.16 -8.31 -9.45
CA GLU A 42 -4.34 -8.96 -10.76
C GLU A 42 -5.78 -8.83 -11.28
N SER A 43 -6.77 -9.10 -10.44
CA SER A 43 -8.17 -9.17 -10.87
C SER A 43 -8.88 -7.81 -10.87
N GLN A 44 -8.42 -6.88 -10.03
CA GLN A 44 -9.08 -5.62 -9.69
C GLN A 44 -10.56 -5.78 -9.32
N ASN A 45 -10.91 -6.95 -8.78
CA ASN A 45 -12.29 -7.26 -8.42
C ASN A 45 -12.70 -6.45 -7.18
N LYS A 46 -13.52 -5.41 -7.40
CA LYS A 46 -14.01 -4.52 -6.33
C LYS A 46 -14.75 -5.26 -5.21
N LYS A 47 -15.33 -6.43 -5.48
CA LYS A 47 -16.00 -7.25 -4.46
C LYS A 47 -15.03 -7.79 -3.39
N MET A 48 -13.73 -7.81 -3.67
CA MET A 48 -12.70 -8.22 -2.71
C MET A 48 -12.32 -7.12 -1.71
N ILE A 49 -12.64 -5.85 -2.00
CA ILE A 49 -12.20 -4.70 -1.18
C ILE A 49 -12.63 -4.84 0.29
N PRO A 50 -13.89 -5.16 0.63
CA PRO A 50 -14.29 -5.29 2.03
C PRO A 50 -13.49 -6.37 2.78
N VAL A 51 -13.27 -7.52 2.13
CA VAL A 51 -12.49 -8.62 2.69
C VAL A 51 -11.02 -8.24 2.88
N LEU A 52 -10.43 -7.55 1.90
CA LEU A 52 -9.05 -7.06 1.99
C LEU A 52 -8.87 -6.07 3.13
N PHE A 53 -9.80 -5.13 3.28
CA PHE A 53 -9.69 -4.10 4.31
C PHE A 53 -9.83 -4.72 5.71
N GLN A 54 -10.80 -5.63 5.89
CA GLN A 54 -10.97 -6.37 7.13
C GLN A 54 -9.74 -7.24 7.45
N MET A 55 -9.19 -7.92 6.44
CA MET A 55 -8.00 -8.76 6.60
C MET A 55 -6.77 -7.94 6.97
N TYR A 56 -6.61 -6.77 6.35
CA TYR A 56 -5.51 -5.87 6.63
C TYR A 56 -5.62 -5.25 8.02
N ASP A 57 -6.82 -4.88 8.46
CA ASP A 57 -7.08 -4.43 9.83
C ASP A 57 -6.70 -5.50 10.87
N HIS A 58 -7.11 -6.74 10.63
CA HIS A 58 -6.70 -7.87 11.46
C HIS A 58 -5.17 -8.10 11.45
N LEU A 59 -4.53 -7.94 10.28
CA LEU A 59 -3.08 -8.02 10.16
C LEU A 59 -2.40 -6.96 11.03
N GLN A 60 -2.86 -5.70 10.97
CA GLN A 60 -2.28 -4.59 11.72
C GLN A 60 -2.34 -4.85 13.22
N SER A 61 -3.47 -5.36 13.71
CA SER A 61 -3.67 -5.70 15.12
C SER A 61 -2.73 -6.80 15.64
N ASN A 62 -2.15 -7.62 14.75
CA ASN A 62 -1.36 -8.81 15.10
C ASN A 62 0.10 -8.76 14.64
N THR A 63 0.53 -7.66 14.00
CA THR A 63 1.87 -7.52 13.44
C THR A 63 2.48 -6.16 13.76
N SER A 64 3.81 -6.10 13.76
CA SER A 64 4.53 -4.84 13.82
C SER A 64 4.59 -4.14 12.45
N SER A 65 4.78 -2.83 12.44
CA SER A 65 5.04 -2.06 11.21
C SER A 65 6.23 -2.62 10.43
N VAL A 66 7.29 -3.07 11.11
CA VAL A 66 8.47 -3.69 10.50
C VAL A 66 8.10 -4.95 9.70
N GLU A 67 7.20 -5.78 10.23
CA GLU A 67 6.73 -6.98 9.53
C GLU A 67 5.87 -6.62 8.32
N ARG A 68 5.01 -5.61 8.44
CA ARG A 68 4.21 -5.11 7.32
C ARG A 68 5.07 -4.49 6.22
N ILE A 69 6.15 -3.78 6.56
CA ILE A 69 7.15 -3.28 5.59
C ILE A 69 7.86 -4.43 4.88
N LYS A 70 8.23 -5.50 5.60
CA LYS A 70 8.83 -6.69 4.98
C LYS A 70 7.87 -7.35 3.98
N MET A 71 6.61 -7.52 4.37
CA MET A 71 5.59 -8.08 3.48
C MET A 71 5.32 -7.15 2.27
N LEU A 72 5.21 -5.84 2.49
CA LEU A 72 5.06 -4.83 1.45
C LEU A 72 6.22 -4.87 0.44
N THR A 73 7.45 -4.99 0.93
CA THR A 73 8.66 -5.10 0.11
C THR A 73 8.64 -6.38 -0.73
N ALA A 74 8.29 -7.53 -0.12
CA ALA A 74 8.15 -8.78 -0.83
C ALA A 74 7.04 -8.72 -1.90
N LEU A 75 5.92 -8.06 -1.58
CA LEU A 75 4.78 -7.90 -2.49
C LEU A 75 5.16 -7.03 -3.69
N SER A 76 5.80 -5.89 -3.43
CA SER A 76 6.35 -5.01 -4.46
C SER A 76 7.34 -5.73 -5.39
N ALA A 77 8.25 -6.53 -4.82
CA ALA A 77 9.17 -7.35 -5.61
C ALA A 77 8.46 -8.40 -6.48
N SER A 78 7.42 -9.05 -5.95
CA SER A 78 6.60 -10.01 -6.70
C SER A 78 5.85 -9.35 -7.85
N ILE A 79 5.22 -8.20 -7.62
CA ILE A 79 4.52 -7.41 -8.64
C ILE A 79 5.51 -7.02 -9.74
N ARG A 80 6.66 -6.45 -9.37
CA ARG A 80 7.69 -6.04 -10.32
C ARG A 80 8.15 -7.18 -11.23
N LYS A 81 8.39 -8.36 -10.65
CA LYS A 81 8.95 -9.51 -11.37
C LYS A 81 7.92 -10.25 -12.21
N ASN A 82 6.72 -10.46 -11.66
CA ASN A 82 5.76 -11.41 -12.23
C ASN A 82 4.61 -10.70 -12.95
N LYS A 83 4.10 -9.59 -12.40
CA LYS A 83 2.86 -8.94 -12.85
C LYS A 83 2.87 -7.43 -12.60
N PRO A 84 3.62 -6.62 -13.38
CA PRO A 84 3.76 -5.18 -13.12
C PRO A 84 2.45 -4.38 -13.12
N LYS A 85 1.39 -4.90 -13.76
CA LYS A 85 0.06 -4.27 -13.76
C LYS A 85 -0.74 -4.48 -12.47
N ALA A 86 -0.28 -5.33 -11.56
CA ALA A 86 -0.96 -5.64 -10.30
C ALA A 86 -0.71 -4.60 -9.20
N ILE A 87 -0.43 -3.33 -9.55
CA ILE A 87 -0.06 -2.26 -8.61
C ILE A 87 -1.13 -2.00 -7.54
N MET A 88 -2.40 -2.26 -7.86
CA MET A 88 -3.52 -2.12 -6.92
C MET A 88 -3.42 -3.09 -5.73
N ALA A 89 -2.56 -4.10 -5.79
CA ALA A 89 -2.25 -4.96 -4.64
C ALA A 89 -1.64 -4.17 -3.46
N LEU A 90 -1.05 -3.00 -3.69
CA LEU A 90 -0.48 -2.16 -2.63
C LEU A 90 -1.52 -1.27 -1.95
N PHE A 91 -2.73 -1.18 -2.50
CA PHE A 91 -3.76 -0.23 -2.05
C PHE A 91 -4.17 -0.40 -0.57
N PRO A 92 -4.28 -1.63 0.00
CA PRO A 92 -4.57 -1.78 1.42
C PRO A 92 -3.54 -1.11 2.35
N PHE A 93 -2.26 -1.13 1.98
CA PHE A 93 -1.17 -0.49 2.74
C PHE A 93 -1.19 1.04 2.67
N ILE A 94 -2.01 1.62 1.78
CA ILE A 94 -2.15 3.06 1.61
C ILE A 94 -3.45 3.57 2.26
N GLN A 95 -4.52 2.76 2.22
CA GLN A 95 -5.86 3.18 2.62
C GLN A 95 -6.30 2.72 4.00
N VAL A 96 -5.76 1.61 4.49
CA VAL A 96 -6.20 0.98 5.75
C VAL A 96 -5.14 1.12 6.85
N GLU A 97 -3.88 1.26 6.45
CA GLU A 97 -2.75 1.37 7.35
C GLU A 97 -2.79 2.64 8.22
N GLU A 98 -2.39 2.52 9.48
CA GLU A 98 -2.32 3.63 10.44
C GLU A 98 -0.87 4.14 10.64
N GLU A 99 0.12 3.29 10.39
CA GLU A 99 1.54 3.59 10.56
C GLU A 99 2.09 4.34 9.34
N GLY A 100 2.46 5.60 9.56
CA GLY A 100 2.86 6.52 8.49
C GLY A 100 4.03 6.04 7.64
N ASP A 101 5.02 5.36 8.24
CA ASP A 101 6.17 4.82 7.52
C ASP A 101 5.79 3.74 6.51
N VAL A 102 4.77 2.92 6.83
CA VAL A 102 4.26 1.89 5.93
C VAL A 102 3.52 2.54 4.76
N ILE A 103 2.68 3.54 5.02
CA ILE A 103 1.95 4.32 4.00
C ILE A 103 2.93 5.03 3.06
N ARG A 104 3.95 5.69 3.62
CA ARG A 104 5.01 6.38 2.88
C ARG A 104 5.76 5.42 1.95
N THR A 105 6.16 4.26 2.47
CA THR A 105 6.84 3.21 1.69
C THR A 105 5.92 2.65 0.60
N ALA A 106 4.66 2.39 0.91
CA ALA A 106 3.69 1.85 -0.06
C ALA A 106 3.43 2.83 -1.20
N SER A 107 3.33 4.13 -0.88
CA SER A 107 3.15 5.21 -1.84
C SER A 107 4.33 5.32 -2.81
N GLN A 108 5.57 5.24 -2.31
CA GLN A 108 6.77 5.19 -3.16
C GLN A 108 6.75 3.98 -4.10
N PHE A 109 6.46 2.78 -3.58
CA PHE A 109 6.40 1.56 -4.39
C PHE A 109 5.28 1.63 -5.43
N PHE A 110 4.12 2.17 -5.08
CA PHE A 110 2.99 2.31 -5.99
C PHE A 110 3.35 3.13 -7.23
N VAL A 111 3.95 4.31 -7.04
CA VAL A 111 4.36 5.15 -8.18
C VAL A 111 5.47 4.49 -8.98
N ASN A 112 6.51 3.96 -8.32
CA ASN A 112 7.62 3.30 -9.00
C ASN A 112 7.17 2.10 -9.85
N LEU A 113 6.20 1.31 -9.35
CA LEU A 113 5.62 0.21 -10.12
C LEU A 113 4.71 0.71 -11.25
N SER A 114 3.97 1.80 -11.03
CA SER A 114 3.14 2.43 -12.07
C SER A 114 3.97 2.91 -13.26
N VAL A 115 5.22 3.34 -13.05
CA VAL A 115 6.15 3.68 -14.14
C VAL A 115 6.46 2.46 -14.99
N ILE A 116 6.65 1.30 -14.36
CA ILE A 116 6.95 0.06 -15.08
C ILE A 116 5.74 -0.38 -15.90
N SER A 117 4.51 -0.24 -15.37
CA SER A 117 3.31 -0.65 -16.08
C SER A 117 2.86 0.33 -17.17
N ASN A 118 2.99 1.64 -16.92
CA ASN A 118 2.38 2.70 -17.73
C ASN A 118 3.42 3.60 -18.43
N LYS A 119 4.72 3.38 -18.21
CA LYS A 119 5.84 4.18 -18.72
C LYS A 119 5.82 5.66 -18.29
N GLU A 120 5.03 6.01 -17.27
CA GLU A 120 4.89 7.40 -16.82
C GLU A 120 4.69 7.51 -15.31
N TYR A 121 5.57 8.26 -14.64
CA TYR A 121 5.51 8.57 -13.20
C TYR A 121 4.21 9.27 -12.79
N SER A 122 3.67 10.14 -13.66
CA SER A 122 2.49 10.94 -13.33
C SER A 122 1.23 10.09 -13.13
N SER A 123 1.14 8.92 -13.74
CA SER A 123 -0.05 8.06 -13.69
C SER A 123 -0.36 7.58 -12.27
N GLY A 124 0.62 6.98 -11.58
CA GLY A 124 0.47 6.52 -10.21
C GLY A 124 0.36 7.68 -9.22
N ALA A 125 1.15 8.74 -9.42
CA ALA A 125 1.11 9.93 -8.57
C ALA A 125 -0.26 10.62 -8.59
N LYS A 126 -0.91 10.72 -9.76
CA LYS A 126 -2.26 11.29 -9.88
C LYS A 126 -3.29 10.51 -9.07
N ILE A 127 -3.24 9.19 -9.07
CA ILE A 127 -4.16 8.36 -8.27
C ILE A 127 -4.00 8.69 -6.78
N LEU A 128 -2.75 8.73 -6.29
CA LEU A 128 -2.49 9.05 -4.88
C LEU A 128 -2.86 10.49 -4.51
N ILE A 129 -2.71 11.42 -5.45
CA ILE A 129 -3.12 12.82 -5.25
C ILE A 129 -4.63 12.97 -5.13
N GLU A 130 -5.43 12.21 -5.91
CA GLU A 130 -6.88 12.24 -5.75
C GLU A 130 -7.30 11.73 -4.36
N LEU A 131 -6.64 10.69 -3.81
CA LEU A 131 -6.87 10.25 -2.42
C LEU A 131 -6.59 11.37 -1.40
N VAL A 132 -5.52 12.12 -1.60
CA VAL A 132 -5.18 13.27 -0.74
C VAL A 132 -6.23 14.38 -0.84
N LYS A 133 -6.79 14.63 -2.04
CA LYS A 133 -7.85 15.62 -2.23
C LYS A 133 -9.17 15.20 -1.58
N ASP A 134 -9.45 13.91 -1.55
CA ASP A 134 -10.64 13.36 -0.90
C ASP A 134 -10.55 13.45 0.63
N ALA A 135 -9.33 13.40 1.17
CA ALA A 135 -9.07 13.48 2.61
C ALA A 135 -7.94 14.48 2.96
N PRO A 136 -8.10 15.79 2.67
CA PRO A 136 -7.00 16.75 2.70
C PRO A 136 -6.53 17.13 4.10
N ILE A 137 -7.30 16.78 5.13
CA ILE A 137 -6.99 17.01 6.55
C ILE A 137 -6.48 15.75 7.26
N ASP A 138 -6.58 14.58 6.63
CA ASP A 138 -6.21 13.31 7.23
C ASP A 138 -4.68 13.18 7.36
N ARG A 139 -4.18 12.78 8.53
CA ARG A 139 -2.74 12.53 8.76
C ARG A 139 -2.12 11.59 7.73
N ASN A 140 -2.87 10.59 7.24
CA ASN A 140 -2.39 9.62 6.26
C ASN A 140 -2.08 10.27 4.92
N SER A 141 -2.80 11.35 4.56
CA SER A 141 -2.49 12.16 3.40
C SER A 141 -1.09 12.77 3.46
N ALA A 142 -0.59 13.12 4.65
CA ALA A 142 0.79 13.61 4.79
C ALA A 142 1.82 12.55 4.41
N TYR A 143 1.61 11.30 4.85
CA TYR A 143 2.53 10.19 4.56
C TYR A 143 2.48 9.76 3.10
N ILE A 144 1.33 9.88 2.44
CA ILE A 144 1.22 9.74 0.98
C ILE A 144 2.09 10.80 0.29
N LEU A 145 1.96 12.07 0.68
CA LEU A 145 2.73 13.17 0.08
C LEU A 145 4.24 13.03 0.32
N LEU A 146 4.66 12.63 1.52
CA LEU A 146 6.07 12.31 1.79
C LEU A 146 6.57 11.21 0.86
N GLY A 147 5.79 10.14 0.68
CA GLY A 147 6.16 9.05 -0.22
C GLY A 147 6.24 9.47 -1.69
N LEU A 148 5.44 10.45 -2.12
CA LEU A 148 5.55 11.04 -3.45
C LEU A 148 6.84 11.86 -3.60
N LEU A 149 7.16 12.70 -2.61
CA LEU A 149 8.33 13.58 -2.64
C LEU A 149 9.66 12.82 -2.53
N ASP A 150 9.68 11.68 -1.84
CA ASP A 150 10.88 10.83 -1.74
C ASP A 150 11.35 10.26 -3.08
N ILE A 151 10.48 10.25 -4.09
CA ILE A 151 10.82 9.79 -5.45
C ILE A 151 11.80 10.76 -6.11
N ASN A 152 11.86 12.01 -5.63
CA ASN A 152 12.75 13.06 -6.13
C ASN A 152 12.62 13.24 -7.65
N ASN A 153 11.41 13.61 -8.08
CA ASN A 153 11.06 13.77 -9.49
C ASN A 153 10.27 15.06 -9.72
N ASP A 154 10.84 15.98 -10.52
CA ASP A 154 10.25 17.30 -10.80
C ASP A 154 8.78 17.28 -11.25
N LYS A 155 8.35 16.24 -11.97
CA LYS A 155 6.96 16.14 -12.43
C LYS A 155 6.02 15.81 -11.26
N ILE A 156 6.46 14.96 -10.33
CA ILE A 156 5.70 14.62 -9.13
C ILE A 156 5.69 15.81 -8.18
N ASP A 157 6.84 16.46 -7.97
CA ASP A 157 6.97 17.62 -7.07
C ASP A 157 6.05 18.77 -7.53
N LYS A 158 5.98 18.99 -8.85
CA LYS A 158 5.02 19.93 -9.45
C LYS A 158 3.56 19.55 -9.20
N LEU A 159 3.22 18.27 -9.17
CA LEU A 159 1.85 17.86 -8.87
C LEU A 159 1.53 18.01 -7.38
N VAL A 160 2.48 17.69 -6.51
CA VAL A 160 2.36 17.83 -5.06
C VAL A 160 2.24 19.30 -4.65
N SER A 161 3.00 20.21 -5.26
CA SER A 161 2.95 21.64 -4.92
C SER A 161 1.60 22.29 -5.19
N LEU A 162 0.80 21.75 -6.13
CA LEU A 162 -0.57 22.21 -6.40
C LEU A 162 -1.53 21.95 -5.22
N LEU A 163 -1.14 21.10 -4.26
CA LEU A 163 -1.95 20.78 -3.09
C LEU A 163 -1.72 21.74 -1.92
N LYS A 164 -0.74 22.66 -1.99
CA LYS A 164 -0.37 23.58 -0.90
C LYS A 164 -1.57 24.32 -0.29
N SER A 165 -2.49 24.80 -1.14
CA SER A 165 -3.68 25.55 -0.72
C SER A 165 -4.84 24.66 -0.28
N VAL A 166 -4.78 23.36 -0.56
CA VAL A 166 -5.85 22.39 -0.32
C VAL A 166 -5.65 21.64 1.00
N ILE A 167 -4.40 21.29 1.33
CA ILE A 167 -4.11 20.47 2.51
C ILE A 167 -4.31 21.21 3.84
N GLY A 168 -4.79 20.47 4.84
CA GLY A 168 -5.06 20.94 6.20
C GLY A 168 -3.80 21.20 7.02
N ASN A 169 -4.00 21.84 8.18
CA ASN A 169 -2.90 22.21 9.09
C ASN A 169 -2.17 21.00 9.67
N GLU A 170 -2.88 19.90 9.97
CA GLU A 170 -2.28 18.67 10.47
C GLU A 170 -1.31 18.08 9.43
N VAL A 171 -1.74 17.95 8.19
CA VAL A 171 -0.91 17.50 7.07
C VAL A 171 0.32 18.39 6.91
N LYS A 172 0.14 19.72 6.89
CA LYS A 172 1.25 20.69 6.82
C LYS A 172 2.25 20.52 7.97
N SER A 173 1.76 20.31 9.19
CA SER A 173 2.60 20.10 10.36
C SER A 173 3.45 18.84 10.24
N ILE A 174 2.87 17.73 9.79
CA ILE A 174 3.59 16.46 9.59
C ILE A 174 4.67 16.62 8.52
N LEU A 175 4.34 17.26 7.39
CA LEU A 175 5.30 17.56 6.32
C LEU A 175 6.48 18.40 6.82
N HIS A 176 6.19 19.49 7.54
CA HIS A 176 7.20 20.37 8.11
C HIS A 176 8.14 19.63 9.08
N ASN A 177 7.58 18.79 9.95
CA ASN A 177 8.36 17.97 10.89
C ASN A 177 9.26 16.93 10.19
N ASN A 178 8.96 16.61 8.93
CA ASN A 178 9.77 15.75 8.06
C ASN A 178 10.67 16.55 7.10
N GLY A 179 10.86 17.85 7.32
CA GLY A 179 11.75 18.69 6.53
C GLY A 179 11.18 19.14 5.18
N VAL A 180 9.88 18.98 4.95
CA VAL A 180 9.20 19.38 3.71
C VAL A 180 8.42 20.67 3.95
N SER A 181 8.64 21.66 3.08
CA SER A 181 7.84 22.89 3.03
C SER A 181 7.10 22.96 1.70
N LEU A 182 5.77 22.84 1.75
CA LEU A 182 4.88 22.99 0.60
C LEU A 182 4.30 24.39 0.51
#